data_AF-A0A353RNV9-F1
#
_entry.id   AF-A0A353RNV9-F1
#
_cell.length_a   1.000
_cell.length_b   1.000
_cell.length_c   1.000
_cell.angle_alpha   90.00
_cell.angle_beta   90.00
_cell.angle_gamma   90.00
#
_symmetry.space_group_name_H-M   'P 1'
#
loop_
_entity.id
_entity.type
_entity.pdbx_description
1 polymer ?
#
loop_
_entity_poly.entity_id
_entity_poly.type
_entity_poly.pdbx_seq_one_letter_code
_entity_poly.pdbx_strand_id
1 'polypeptide(L)'
;EIVERRYSRLLNEGSTLPQLIVIDGGKGQLHAAVESLQKIGLYGKIAVIGIAKRLEEIYYPGDSVPLYIDKNSETLKLIQQLRDEAHRFGITFHRQKRSKSQL
;
A
#
# COMPACT_ATOMS: atom_id res chain seq x y z
N GLU A 1 5.05 -10.70 -4.69
CA GLU A 1 4.42 -10.94 -6.01
C GLU A 1 3.73 -9.70 -6.61
N ILE A 2 2.67 -9.12 -6.01
CA ILE A 2 1.93 -7.99 -6.64
C ILE A 2 2.78 -6.71 -6.74
N VAL A 3 3.45 -6.32 -5.64
CA VAL A 3 4.32 -5.13 -5.58
C VAL A 3 5.42 -5.25 -6.63
N GLU A 4 6.15 -6.36 -6.59
CA GLU A 4 7.19 -6.70 -7.55
C GLU A 4 6.68 -6.60 -9.00
N ARG A 5 5.58 -7.29 -9.33
CA ARG A 5 5.00 -7.28 -10.68
C ARG A 5 4.63 -5.86 -11.16
N ARG A 6 4.00 -5.06 -10.30
CA ARG A 6 3.59 -3.70 -10.67
C ARG A 6 4.79 -2.82 -10.96
N TYR A 7 5.79 -2.82 -10.09
CA TYR A 7 6.91 -1.89 -10.20
C TYR A 7 7.98 -2.35 -11.19
N SER A 8 8.17 -3.66 -11.39
CA SER A 8 8.98 -4.18 -12.50
C SER A 8 8.42 -3.74 -13.85
N ARG A 9 7.09 -3.75 -14.00
CA ARG A 9 6.45 -3.27 -15.22
C ARG A 9 6.71 -1.78 -15.45
N LEU A 10 6.54 -0.94 -14.44
CA LEU A 10 6.81 0.50 -14.56
C LEU A 10 8.27 0.79 -14.92
N LEU A 11 9.22 0.04 -14.35
CA LEU A 11 10.64 0.13 -14.70
C LEU A 11 10.89 -0.24 -16.17
N ASN A 12 10.33 -1.36 -16.63
CA ASN A 12 10.50 -1.82 -18.00
C ASN A 12 9.86 -0.87 -19.02
N GLU A 13 8.74 -0.24 -18.66
CA GLU A 13 8.04 0.73 -19.50
C GLU A 13 8.64 2.15 -19.42
N GLY A 14 9.68 2.38 -18.60
CA GLY A 14 10.27 3.70 -18.39
C GLY A 14 9.29 4.74 -17.81
N SER A 15 8.25 4.27 -17.13
CA SER A 15 7.19 5.11 -16.58
C SER A 15 7.60 5.75 -15.25
N THR A 16 6.92 6.85 -14.90
CA THR A 16 7.18 7.54 -13.63
C THR A 16 6.84 6.66 -12.43
N LEU A 17 7.79 6.57 -11.49
CA LEU A 17 7.59 5.88 -10.21
C LEU A 17 6.87 6.81 -9.22
N PRO A 18 6.04 6.27 -8.32
CA PRO A 18 5.46 7.07 -7.25
C PRO A 18 6.55 7.49 -6.25
N GLN A 19 6.30 8.59 -5.54
CA GLN A 19 7.18 9.03 -4.45
C GLN A 19 6.90 8.26 -3.14
N LEU A 20 5.66 7.79 -2.96
CA LEU A 20 5.21 7.05 -1.79
C LEU A 20 4.35 5.85 -2.19
N ILE A 21 4.60 4.73 -1.55
CA ILE A 21 3.78 3.52 -1.60
C ILE A 21 3.14 3.35 -0.22
N VAL A 22 1.81 3.23 -0.20
CA VAL A 22 1.05 2.95 1.02
C VAL A 22 0.50 1.54 0.93
N ILE A 23 0.81 0.72 1.93
CA ILE A 23 0.32 -0.66 2.06
C ILE A 23 -0.84 -0.65 3.06
N ASP A 24 -2.03 -1.09 2.64
CA ASP A 24 -3.20 -1.29 3.54
C ASP A 24 -3.03 -2.54 4.40
N GLY A 25 -2.10 -2.45 5.35
CA GLY A 25 -1.98 -3.34 6.48
C GLY A 25 -0.70 -3.17 7.27
N GLY A 26 -0.61 -3.94 8.36
CA GLY A 26 0.42 -3.79 9.37
C GLY A 26 1.79 -4.34 8.96
N LYS A 27 2.67 -4.44 9.96
CA LYS A 27 4.10 -4.77 9.83
C LYS A 27 4.42 -5.96 8.91
N GLY A 28 3.66 -7.06 9.00
CA GLY A 28 3.91 -8.25 8.19
C GLY A 28 3.72 -8.00 6.67
N GLN A 29 2.67 -7.27 6.30
CA GLN A 29 2.42 -6.96 4.89
C GLN A 29 3.39 -5.90 4.36
N LEU A 30 3.73 -4.91 5.19
CA LEU A 30 4.78 -3.95 4.87
C LEU A 30 6.12 -4.64 4.61
N HIS A 31 6.49 -5.62 5.45
CA HIS A 31 7.73 -6.37 5.29
C HIS A 31 7.78 -7.12 3.95
N ALA A 32 6.72 -7.83 3.59
CA ALA A 32 6.63 -8.52 2.29
C ALA A 32 6.70 -7.55 1.08
N ALA A 33 6.13 -6.35 1.22
CA ALA A 33 6.24 -5.29 0.21
C ALA A 33 7.68 -4.78 0.08
N VAL A 34 8.37 -4.57 1.21
CA VAL A 34 9.78 -4.16 1.25
C VAL A 34 10.68 -5.19 0.58
N GLU A 35 10.55 -6.47 0.90
CA GLU A 35 11.32 -7.55 0.24
C GLU A 35 11.11 -7.54 -1.29
N SER A 36 9.87 -7.31 -1.74
CA SER A 36 9.55 -7.20 -3.16
C SER A 36 10.25 -6.01 -3.82
N LEU A 37 10.30 -4.85 -3.15
CA LEU A 37 10.99 -3.65 -3.65
C LEU A 37 12.52 -3.80 -3.64
N GLN A 38 13.07 -4.55 -2.67
CA GLN A 38 14.50 -4.84 -2.58
C GLN A 38 14.97 -5.69 -3.78
N LYS A 39 14.21 -6.74 -4.13
CA LYS A 39 14.53 -7.62 -5.28
C LYS A 39 14.70 -6.87 -6.60
N ILE A 40 13.98 -5.78 -6.78
CA ILE A 40 13.98 -4.97 -8.01
C ILE A 40 14.77 -3.66 -7.86
N GLY A 41 15.52 -3.50 -6.77
CA GLY A 41 16.40 -2.36 -6.55
C GLY A 41 15.67 -1.02 -6.42
N LEU A 42 14.43 -1.02 -5.93
CA LEU A 42 13.62 0.17 -5.67
C LEU A 42 13.50 0.53 -4.19
N TYR A 43 13.85 -0.38 -3.29
CA TYR A 43 13.94 -0.04 -1.87
C TYR A 43 15.00 1.05 -1.64
N GLY A 44 14.64 2.08 -0.88
CA GLY A 44 15.46 3.29 -0.69
C GLY A 44 15.32 4.35 -1.80
N LYS A 45 14.69 4.03 -2.93
CA LYS A 45 14.36 5.01 -3.99
C LYS A 45 12.93 5.55 -3.87
N ILE A 46 12.02 4.73 -3.34
CA ILE A 46 10.62 5.07 -3.12
C ILE A 46 10.32 4.91 -1.63
N ALA A 47 9.64 5.89 -1.03
CA ALA A 47 9.17 5.76 0.34
C ALA A 47 8.06 4.71 0.40
N VAL A 48 8.06 3.87 1.45
CA VAL A 48 7.01 2.85 1.65
C VAL A 48 6.58 2.84 3.10
N ILE A 49 5.28 2.83 3.35
CA ILE A 49 4.67 2.78 4.68
C ILE A 49 3.54 1.76 4.71
N GLY A 50 3.27 1.19 5.88
CA GLY A 50 2.09 0.37 6.15
C GLY A 50 1.10 1.12 7.04
N ILE A 51 -0.20 0.91 6.83
CA ILE A 51 -1.26 1.52 7.65
C ILE A 51 -2.13 0.42 8.24
N ALA A 52 -2.22 0.36 9.56
CA ALA A 52 -3.03 -0.63 10.26
C ALA A 52 -4.42 -0.09 10.66
N LYS A 53 -5.44 -0.93 10.51
CA LYS A 53 -6.87 -0.52 10.60
C LYS A 53 -7.35 -0.02 11.96
N ARG A 54 -6.76 -0.45 13.08
CA ARG A 54 -7.36 -0.24 14.41
C ARG A 54 -7.24 1.22 14.89
N LEU A 55 -6.17 1.91 14.51
CA LEU A 55 -5.85 3.27 14.96
C LEU A 55 -5.22 4.14 13.87
N GLU A 56 -5.27 3.71 12.61
CA GLU A 56 -4.51 4.31 11.50
C GLU A 56 -3.02 4.49 11.84
N GLU A 57 -2.48 3.51 12.56
CA GLU A 57 -1.07 3.43 12.93
C GLU A 57 -0.22 3.32 11.66
N ILE A 58 0.75 4.22 11.53
CA ILE A 58 1.71 4.20 10.42
C ILE A 58 2.91 3.36 10.84
N TYR A 59 3.24 2.35 10.06
CA TYR A 59 4.45 1.56 10.20
C TYR A 59 5.47 1.96 9.15
N TYR A 60 6.70 2.23 9.60
CA TYR A 60 7.86 2.36 8.73
C TYR A 60 8.62 1.03 8.64
N PRO A 61 9.29 0.75 7.51
CA PRO A 61 10.17 -0.40 7.37
C PRO A 61 11.26 -0.39 8.45
N GLY A 62 11.40 -1.51 9.16
CA GLY A 62 12.42 -1.68 10.20
C GLY A 62 11.98 -1.25 11.60
N ASP A 63 10.93 -0.43 11.73
CA ASP A 63 10.49 0.06 13.03
C ASP A 63 9.79 -1.04 13.85
N SER A 64 10.09 -1.06 15.16
CA SER A 64 9.45 -1.96 16.12
C SER A 64 8.07 -1.48 16.56
N VAL A 65 7.85 -0.16 16.55
CA VAL A 65 6.64 0.52 17.02
C VAL A 65 6.05 1.38 15.90
N PRO A 66 4.71 1.55 15.86
CA PRO A 66 4.09 2.45 14.90
C PRO A 66 4.20 3.92 15.32
N LEU A 67 4.05 4.81 14.34
CA LEU A 67 3.73 6.20 14.53
C LEU A 67 2.21 6.36 14.69
N TYR A 68 1.80 7.05 15.76
CA TYR A 68 0.41 7.40 16.01
C TYR A 68 0.06 8.73 15.35
N ILE A 69 -1.08 8.76 14.66
CA ILE A 69 -1.64 10.00 14.11
C ILE A 69 -2.64 10.56 15.13
N ASP A 70 -2.61 11.88 15.33
CA ASP A 70 -3.63 12.56 16.13
C ASP A 70 -5.02 12.33 15.53
N LYS A 71 -5.95 11.88 16.38
CA LYS A 71 -7.34 11.54 16.03
C LYS A 71 -8.12 12.71 15.43
N ASN A 72 -7.72 13.94 15.74
CA ASN A 72 -8.37 15.17 15.28
C ASN A 72 -7.64 15.82 14.10
N SER A 73 -6.55 15.23 13.61
CA SER A 73 -5.78 15.81 12.51
C SER A 73 -6.44 15.62 11.14
N GLU A 74 -6.22 16.59 10.24
CA GLU A 74 -6.56 16.44 8.82
C GLU A 74 -5.76 15.32 8.14
N THR A 75 -4.54 15.03 8.65
CA THR A 75 -3.72 13.91 8.19
C THR A 75 -4.44 12.58 8.33
N LEU A 76 -5.12 12.35 9.46
CA LEU A 76 -5.89 11.12 9.67
C LEU A 76 -7.01 10.98 8.64
N LYS A 77 -7.73 12.07 8.36
CA LYS A 77 -8.83 12.07 7.37
C LYS A 77 -8.32 11.71 5.98
N LEU A 78 -7.17 12.26 5.57
CA LEU A 78 -6.55 11.91 4.30
C LEU A 78 -6.16 10.43 4.24
N ILE A 79 -5.56 9.89 5.29
CA ILE A 79 -5.20 8.47 5.38
C ILE A 79 -6.44 7.57 5.27
N GLN A 80 -7.52 7.92 5.98
CA GLN A 80 -8.79 7.18 5.90
C GLN A 80 -9.34 7.20 4.48
N GLN A 81 -9.36 8.35 3.81
CA GLN A 81 -9.80 8.47 2.42
C GLN A 81 -8.98 7.58 1.46
N LEU A 82 -7.65 7.56 1.61
CA LEU A 82 -6.78 6.71 0.79
C LEU A 82 -7.13 5.22 0.96
N ARG A 83 -7.35 4.78 2.21
CA ARG A 83 -7.72 3.39 2.49
C ARG A 83 -9.12 3.06 1.98
N ASP A 84 -10.09 3.94 2.20
CA ASP A 84 -11.46 3.73 1.75
C ASP A 84 -11.52 3.61 0.24
N GLU A 85 -10.73 4.40 -0.48
CA GLU A 85 -10.61 4.30 -1.94
C GLU A 85 -9.93 2.99 -2.37
N ALA A 86 -8.85 2.57 -1.72
CA ALA A 86 -8.21 1.28 -1.98
C ALA A 86 -9.16 0.10 -1.72
N HIS A 87 -9.93 0.16 -0.64
CA HIS A 87 -10.92 -0.85 -0.27
C HIS A 87 -12.09 -0.89 -1.26
N ARG A 88 -12.64 0.28 -1.61
CA ARG A 88 -13.71 0.43 -2.62
C ARG A 88 -13.29 -0.13 -3.97
N PHE A 89 -12.07 0.15 -4.40
CA PHE A 89 -11.52 -0.37 -5.66
C PHE A 89 -11.44 -1.90 -5.62
N GLY A 90 -10.88 -2.47 -4.55
CA GLY A 90 -10.79 -3.92 -4.37
C GLY A 90 -12.14 -4.63 -4.36
N ILE A 91 -13.12 -4.11 -3.61
CA ILE A 91 -14.48 -4.65 -3.56
C ILE A 91 -15.13 -4.60 -4.95
N THR A 92 -15.03 -3.45 -5.62
CA THR A 92 -15.66 -3.23 -6.94
C THR A 92 -15.10 -4.22 -7.96
N PHE A 93 -13.79 -4.40 -7.99
CA PHE A 93 -13.12 -5.36 -8.87
C PHE A 93 -13.59 -6.80 -8.61
N HIS A 94 -13.66 -7.22 -7.35
CA HIS A 94 -14.15 -8.56 -7.00
C HIS A 94 -15.62 -8.77 -7.34
N ARG A 95 -16.47 -7.76 -7.15
CA ARG A 95 -17.90 -7.82 -7.50
C ARG A 95 -18.09 -8.01 -9.02
N GLN A 96 -17.38 -7.25 -9.84
CA GLN A 96 -17.44 -7.37 -11.30
C GLN A 96 -16.94 -8.74 -11.81
N LYS A 97 -15.91 -9.30 -11.17
CA LYS A 97 -15.41 -10.63 -11.53
C LYS A 97 -16.43 -11.74 -11.23
N ARG A 98 -17.14 -11.63 -10.09
CA ARG A 98 -18.19 -12.60 -9.69
C ARG A 98 -19.43 -12.51 -10.58
N SER A 99 -19.87 -11.30 -10.96
CA SER A 99 -21.00 -11.16 -11.88
C SER A 99 -20.71 -11.71 -13.27
N LYS A 100 -19.45 -11.67 -13.72
CA LYS A 100 -19.01 -12.24 -15.00
C LYS A 100 -18.87 -13.77 -14.99
N SER A 101 -18.72 -14.41 -13.82
CA SER A 101 -18.66 -15.87 -13.73
C SER A 101 -20.04 -16.52 -13.48
N GLN A 102 -21.10 -15.71 -13.38
CA GLN A 102 -22.49 -16.16 -13.23
C GLN A 102 -23.31 -16.00 -14.53
N LEU A 103 -22.68 -15.55 -15.61
CA LEU A 103 -23.19 -15.59 -16.99
C LEU A 103 -22.46 -16.71 -17.74
#